data_AF-A0A837P5B1-F1
#
_entry.id   AF-A0A837P5B1-F1
#
_cell.length_a   1.000
_cell.length_b   1.000
_cell.length_c   1.000
_cell.angle_alpha   90.00
_cell.angle_beta   90.00
_cell.angle_gamma   90.00
#
_symmetry.space_group_name_H-M   'P 1'
#
loop_
_entity.id
_entity.type
_entity.pdbx_description
1 polymer ?
#
loop_
_entity_poly.entity_id
_entity_poly.type
_entity_poly.pdbx_seq_one_letter_code
_entity_poly.pdbx_strand_id
1 'polypeptide(L)'
;MQDESDWLMRQLHAFATGLGYTLSRHKGGTTEVVFPQDQDQPLPHQVELAQLIDRRAYAQAAQRLLALQFAMTEAEFLQLGIWLYATLNQFDDQSLAAGGISRTSLVAGLEQLQQLKM
;
A
#
# COMPACT_ATOMS: atom_id res chain seq x y z
N MET A 1 9.69 6.80 -14.02
CA MET A 1 8.30 7.07 -13.61
C MET A 1 7.32 5.99 -14.08
N GLN A 2 7.20 5.70 -15.38
CA GLN A 2 6.27 4.67 -15.87
C GLN A 2 6.78 3.24 -15.58
N ASP A 3 8.07 2.97 -15.80
CA ASP A 3 8.69 1.67 -15.46
C ASP A 3 8.61 1.33 -13.97
N GLU A 4 8.81 2.32 -13.09
CA GLU A 4 8.71 2.15 -11.64
C GLU A 4 7.27 1.90 -11.20
N SER A 5 6.30 2.58 -11.79
CA SER A 5 4.88 2.35 -11.53
C SER A 5 4.45 0.95 -11.97
N ASP A 6 4.94 0.49 -13.11
CA ASP A 6 4.70 -0.87 -13.60
C ASP A 6 5.38 -1.93 -12.72
N TRP A 7 6.60 -1.68 -12.25
CA TRP A 7 7.28 -2.55 -11.29
C TRP A 7 6.50 -2.65 -9.99
N LEU A 8 6.07 -1.51 -9.41
CA LEU A 8 5.28 -1.45 -8.18
C LEU A 8 4.02 -2.30 -8.30
N MET A 9 3.30 -2.16 -9.42
CA MET A 9 2.10 -2.92 -9.71
C MET A 9 2.35 -4.43 -9.81
N ARG A 10 3.46 -4.84 -10.43
CA ARG A 10 3.84 -6.26 -10.48
C ARG A 10 4.15 -6.82 -9.10
N GLN A 11 4.85 -6.06 -8.26
CA GLN A 11 5.16 -6.50 -6.90
C GLN A 11 3.90 -6.59 -6.05
N LEU A 12 3.03 -5.58 -6.08
CA LEU A 12 1.74 -5.61 -5.41
C LEU A 12 0.89 -6.79 -5.89
N HIS A 13 0.95 -7.13 -7.18
CA HIS A 13 0.25 -8.30 -7.72
C HIS A 13 0.80 -9.62 -7.18
N ALA A 14 2.13 -9.77 -7.11
CA ALA A 14 2.78 -10.96 -6.57
C ALA A 14 2.45 -11.13 -5.08
N PHE A 15 2.43 -10.04 -4.32
CA PHE A 15 2.00 -10.01 -2.93
C PHE A 15 0.54 -10.44 -2.76
N ALA A 16 -0.38 -9.84 -3.54
CA ALA A 16 -1.80 -10.16 -3.49
C ALA A 16 -2.04 -11.64 -3.85
N THR A 17 -1.45 -12.12 -4.93
CA THR A 17 -1.59 -13.51 -5.39
C THR A 17 -1.08 -14.50 -4.35
N GLY A 18 0.07 -14.22 -3.72
CA GLY A 18 0.65 -15.08 -2.68
C GLY A 18 -0.19 -15.17 -1.40
N LEU A 19 -1.14 -14.25 -1.21
CA LEU A 19 -2.07 -14.24 -0.07
C LEU A 19 -3.50 -14.68 -0.48
N GLY A 20 -3.71 -15.10 -1.74
CA GLY A 20 -5.02 -15.52 -2.26
C GLY A 20 -5.93 -14.35 -2.69
N TYR A 21 -5.36 -13.18 -2.97
CA TYR A 21 -6.10 -11.93 -3.27
C TYR A 21 -6.02 -11.54 -4.73
N THR A 22 -6.97 -10.71 -5.18
CA THR A 22 -7.00 -10.21 -6.56
C THR A 22 -6.85 -8.69 -6.60
N LEU A 23 -5.98 -8.22 -7.48
CA LEU A 23 -5.97 -6.82 -7.90
C LEU A 23 -7.07 -6.65 -8.94
N SER A 24 -8.06 -5.81 -8.64
CA SER A 24 -9.10 -5.47 -9.61
C SER A 24 -8.78 -4.11 -10.23
N ARG A 25 -8.81 -4.03 -11.56
CA ARG A 25 -8.70 -2.77 -12.29
C ARG A 25 -10.12 -2.32 -12.61
N HIS A 26 -10.57 -1.23 -11.99
CA HIS A 26 -11.89 -0.70 -12.29
C HIS A 26 -11.89 -0.02 -13.66
N LYS A 27 -13.08 0.08 -14.28
CA LYS A 27 -13.33 0.68 -15.59
C LYS A 27 -13.17 2.21 -15.52
N GLY A 28 -11.94 2.66 -15.28
CA GLY A 28 -11.56 4.04 -15.01
C GLY A 28 -10.06 4.25 -14.78
N GLY A 29 -9.26 3.18 -14.75
CA GLY A 29 -7.79 3.25 -14.64
C GLY A 29 -7.26 3.09 -13.22
N THR A 30 -8.10 3.19 -12.19
CA THR A 30 -7.75 2.91 -10.80
C THR A 30 -7.66 1.41 -10.55
N THR A 31 -6.56 0.98 -9.92
CA THR A 31 -6.35 -0.40 -9.49
C THR A 31 -6.47 -0.47 -7.99
N GLU A 32 -7.35 -1.35 -7.52
CA GLU A 32 -7.67 -1.52 -6.10
C GLU A 32 -7.34 -2.95 -5.67
N VAL A 33 -6.78 -3.08 -4.46
CA VAL A 33 -6.53 -4.37 -3.83
C VAL A 33 -7.84 -4.82 -3.17
N VAL A 34 -8.41 -5.91 -3.65
CA VAL A 34 -9.63 -6.48 -3.07
C VAL A 34 -9.25 -7.64 -2.15
N PHE A 35 -9.52 -7.48 -0.86
CA PHE A 35 -9.35 -8.53 0.14
C PHE A 35 -10.65 -9.36 0.26
N PRO A 36 -10.57 -10.70 0.30
CA PRO A 36 -11.72 -11.60 0.37
C PRO A 36 -12.32 -11.79 1.76
N GLN A 37 -11.72 -11.23 2.83
CA GLN A 37 -12.33 -11.22 4.16
C GLN A 37 -13.48 -10.20 4.20
N ASP A 38 -14.53 -10.53 4.95
CA ASP A 38 -15.84 -9.85 5.00
C ASP A 38 -15.75 -8.34 4.68
N GLN A 39 -16.38 -7.98 3.55
CA GLN A 39 -16.26 -6.69 2.84
C GLN A 39 -16.64 -5.44 3.66
N ASP A 40 -17.05 -5.60 4.92
CA ASP A 40 -17.58 -4.52 5.76
C ASP A 40 -16.67 -4.09 6.91
N GLN A 41 -15.53 -4.76 7.16
CA GLN A 41 -14.62 -4.36 8.23
C GLN A 41 -13.24 -3.91 7.72
N PRO A 42 -12.80 -2.69 8.09
CA PRO A 42 -11.47 -2.23 7.75
C PRO A 42 -10.41 -3.08 8.47
N LEU A 43 -9.23 -3.22 7.84
CA LEU A 43 -8.08 -3.86 8.48
C LEU A 43 -7.71 -3.10 9.77
N PRO A 44 -7.09 -3.79 10.76
CA PRO A 44 -6.52 -3.11 11.90
C PRO A 44 -5.69 -1.89 11.47
N HIS A 45 -5.96 -0.72 12.06
CA HIS A 45 -5.29 0.56 11.76
C HIS A 45 -5.50 1.13 10.34
N GLN A 46 -6.24 0.49 9.44
CA GLN A 46 -6.50 1.01 8.10
C GLN A 46 -7.21 2.36 8.12
N VAL A 47 -8.18 2.55 9.02
CA VAL A 47 -8.91 3.83 9.18
C VAL A 47 -7.96 4.96 9.56
N GLU A 48 -7.00 4.70 10.46
CA GLU A 48 -6.00 5.69 10.88
C GLU A 48 -5.12 6.10 9.69
N LEU A 49 -4.65 5.12 8.92
CA LEU A 49 -3.83 5.39 7.73
C LEU A 49 -4.64 6.08 6.64
N ALA A 50 -5.91 5.72 6.43
CA ALA A 50 -6.80 6.38 5.48
C ALA A 50 -6.98 7.86 5.82
N GLN A 51 -7.16 8.20 7.10
CA GLN A 51 -7.25 9.61 7.53
C GLN A 51 -5.97 10.40 7.24
N LEU A 52 -4.79 9.76 7.35
CA LEU A 52 -3.53 10.39 6.96
C LEU A 52 -3.47 10.62 5.44
N ILE A 53 -3.93 9.65 4.64
CA ILE A 53 -4.01 9.78 3.18
C ILE A 53 -4.97 10.90 2.78
N ASP A 54 -6.16 10.97 3.38
CA ASP A 54 -7.16 12.00 3.09
C ASP A 54 -6.63 13.42 3.36
N ARG A 55 -5.76 13.56 4.38
CA ARG A 55 -5.07 14.80 4.72
C ARG A 55 -3.81 15.05 3.89
N ARG A 56 -3.54 14.23 2.89
CA ARG A 56 -2.31 14.22 2.07
C ARG A 56 -1.04 14.01 2.90
N ALA A 57 -1.12 13.45 4.10
CA ALA A 57 0.01 13.17 4.97
C ALA A 57 0.66 11.81 4.62
N TYR A 58 1.04 11.62 3.36
CA TYR A 58 1.49 10.31 2.84
C TYR A 58 2.77 9.80 3.50
N ALA A 59 3.75 10.69 3.72
CA ALA A 59 4.97 10.33 4.45
C ALA A 59 4.67 9.85 5.88
N GLN A 60 3.70 10.51 6.55
CA GLN A 60 3.29 10.11 7.90
C GLN A 60 2.54 8.78 7.88
N ALA A 61 1.71 8.52 6.86
CA ALA A 61 1.06 7.22 6.69
C ALA A 61 2.08 6.09 6.53
N ALA A 62 3.12 6.29 5.72
CA ALA A 62 4.20 5.31 5.54
C ALA A 62 5.01 5.08 6.83
N GLN A 63 5.37 6.14 7.54
CA GLN A 63 6.05 6.03 8.85
C GLN A 63 5.18 5.32 9.88
N ARG A 64 3.87 5.62 9.90
CA ARG A 64 2.93 5.01 10.84
C ARG A 64 2.76 3.52 10.58
N LEU A 65 2.70 3.10 9.31
CA LEU A 65 2.71 1.69 8.94
C LEU A 65 3.92 0.98 9.52
N LEU A 66 5.14 1.49 9.31
CA LEU A 66 6.36 0.85 9.84
C LEU A 66 6.33 0.73 11.37
N ALA A 67 5.80 1.73 12.07
CA ALA A 67 5.64 1.67 13.53
C ALA A 67 4.65 0.58 14.00
N LEU A 68 3.76 0.13 13.12
CA LEU A 68 2.78 -0.93 13.39
C LEU A 68 3.34 -2.34 13.19
N GLN A 69 4.55 -2.50 12.65
CA GLN A 69 5.17 -3.80 12.35
C GLN A 69 5.17 -4.77 13.54
N PHE A 70 5.36 -4.27 14.76
CA PHE A 70 5.40 -5.08 15.99
C PHE A 70 4.08 -5.07 16.78
N ALA A 71 3.06 -4.38 16.28
CA ALA A 71 1.77 -4.23 16.96
C ALA A 71 0.69 -5.22 16.46
N MET A 72 0.99 -5.98 15.40
CA MET A 72 0.07 -6.92 14.75
C MET A 72 0.83 -8.13 14.23
N THR A 73 0.11 -9.14 13.74
CA THR A 73 0.74 -10.30 13.10
C THR A 73 1.41 -9.89 11.79
N GLU A 74 2.40 -10.67 11.35
CA GLU A 74 3.08 -10.46 10.07
C GLU A 74 2.08 -10.42 8.90
N ALA A 75 1.08 -11.32 8.90
CA ALA A 75 0.05 -11.37 7.88
C ALA A 75 -0.78 -10.08 7.83
N GLU A 76 -1.24 -9.58 8.97
CA GLU A 76 -1.99 -8.31 9.07
C GLU A 76 -1.12 -7.12 8.64
N PHE A 77 0.15 -7.09 9.06
CA PHE A 77 1.09 -6.03 8.70
C PHE A 77 1.35 -6.00 7.18
N LEU A 78 1.58 -7.16 6.58
CA LEU A 78 1.77 -7.28 5.13
C LEU A 78 0.50 -6.85 4.39
N GLN A 79 -0.67 -7.26 4.86
CA GLN A 79 -1.95 -6.89 4.25
C GLN A 79 -2.17 -5.37 4.28
N LEU A 80 -1.94 -4.75 5.43
CA LEU A 80 -2.04 -3.30 5.62
C LEU A 80 -1.01 -2.55 4.76
N GLY A 81 0.21 -3.10 4.65
CA GLY A 81 1.27 -2.53 3.84
C GLY A 81 0.97 -2.57 2.34
N ILE A 82 0.52 -3.71 1.83
CA ILE A 82 0.09 -3.86 0.43
C ILE A 82 -1.03 -2.88 0.11
N TRP A 83 -2.04 -2.79 0.98
CA TRP A 83 -3.12 -1.82 0.83
C TRP A 83 -2.57 -0.38 0.76
N LEU A 84 -1.75 0.04 1.72
CA LEU A 84 -1.24 1.41 1.79
C LEU A 84 -0.47 1.77 0.50
N TYR A 85 0.48 0.93 0.09
CA TYR A 85 1.31 1.23 -1.07
C TYR A 85 0.52 1.15 -2.38
N ALA A 86 -0.47 0.26 -2.48
CA ALA A 86 -1.38 0.24 -3.63
C ALA A 86 -2.22 1.53 -3.71
N THR A 87 -2.76 1.99 -2.58
CA THR A 87 -3.51 3.26 -2.51
C THR A 87 -2.62 4.43 -2.89
N LEU A 88 -1.41 4.52 -2.35
CA LEU A 88 -0.48 5.61 -2.67
C LEU A 88 -0.02 5.59 -4.13
N ASN A 89 0.13 4.40 -4.73
CA ASN A 89 0.56 4.27 -6.13
C ASN A 89 -0.43 4.87 -7.14
N GLN A 90 -1.69 5.10 -6.74
CA GLN A 90 -2.71 5.74 -7.60
C GLN A 90 -2.51 7.24 -7.78
N PHE A 91 -1.79 7.90 -6.87
CA PHE A 91 -1.50 9.33 -6.97
C PHE A 91 -0.35 9.58 -7.95
N ASP A 92 -0.35 10.72 -8.62
CA ASP A 92 0.78 11.17 -9.43
C ASP A 92 1.95 11.67 -8.58
N ASP A 93 3.11 11.85 -9.21
CA ASP A 93 4.34 12.22 -8.49
C ASP A 93 4.25 13.62 -7.86
N GLN A 94 3.49 14.53 -8.46
CA GLN A 94 3.25 15.85 -7.89
C GLN A 94 2.43 15.77 -6.59
N SER A 95 1.38 14.96 -6.58
CA SER A 95 0.56 14.72 -5.40
C SER A 95 1.36 14.02 -4.31
N LEU A 96 2.13 12.98 -4.67
CA LEU A 96 3.01 12.30 -3.72
C LEU A 96 4.00 13.25 -3.06
N ALA A 97 4.67 14.08 -3.87
CA ALA A 97 5.62 15.07 -3.38
C ALA A 97 4.95 16.09 -2.45
N ALA A 98 3.74 16.54 -2.78
CA ALA A 98 2.96 17.42 -1.91
C ALA A 98 2.62 16.77 -0.55
N GLY A 99 2.50 15.45 -0.51
CA GLY A 99 2.34 14.68 0.72
C GLY A 99 3.62 14.18 1.37
N GLY A 100 4.77 14.70 0.93
CA GLY A 100 6.08 14.46 1.53
C GLY A 100 6.73 13.12 1.18
N ILE A 101 6.23 12.41 0.17
CA ILE A 101 6.77 11.11 -0.25
C ILE A 101 7.12 11.13 -1.75
N SER A 102 8.05 10.29 -2.17
CA SER A 102 8.41 10.13 -3.59
C SER A 102 8.03 8.74 -4.09
N ARG A 103 7.94 8.56 -5.42
CA ARG A 103 7.74 7.22 -5.99
C ARG A 103 8.86 6.26 -5.61
N THR A 104 10.10 6.73 -5.60
CA THR A 104 11.26 5.97 -5.16
C THR A 104 11.14 5.53 -3.70
N SER A 105 10.55 6.36 -2.84
CA SER A 105 10.26 5.98 -1.44
C SER A 105 9.19 4.89 -1.34
N LEU A 106 8.17 4.89 -2.21
CA LEU A 106 7.18 3.81 -2.27
C LEU A 106 7.83 2.50 -2.71
N VAL A 107 8.73 2.54 -3.70
CA VAL A 107 9.52 1.39 -4.15
C VAL A 107 10.33 0.82 -2.99
N ALA A 108 11.15 1.65 -2.34
CA ALA A 108 11.97 1.22 -1.21
C ALA A 108 11.14 0.64 -0.06
N GLY A 109 9.98 1.24 0.23
CA GLY A 109 9.06 0.74 1.26
C GLY A 109 8.48 -0.64 0.93
N LEU A 110 8.12 -0.89 -0.33
CA LEU A 110 7.67 -2.21 -0.78
C LEU A 110 8.78 -3.25 -0.81
N GLU A 111 10.00 -2.88 -1.21
CA GLU A 111 11.17 -3.77 -1.12
C GLU A 111 11.46 -4.18 0.33
N GLN A 112 11.35 -3.24 1.26
CA GLN A 112 11.49 -3.54 2.68
C GLN A 112 10.43 -4.54 3.16
N LEU A 113 9.17 -4.41 2.73
CA LEU A 113 8.14 -5.42 3.03
C LEU A 113 8.47 -6.81 2.46
N GLN A 114 9.15 -6.90 1.31
CA GLN A 114 9.57 -8.19 0.74
C GLN A 114 10.66 -8.85 1.57
N GLN A 115 11.60 -8.06 2.09
CA GLN A 115 12.69 -8.56 2.92
C GLN A 115 12.21 -9.09 4.27
N LEU A 116 11.07 -8.59 4.77
CA LEU A 116 10.47 -9.04 6.02
C LEU A 116 9.77 -10.41 5.91
N LYS A 117 9.55 -10.91 4.70
CA LYS A 117 8.99 -12.26 4.45
C LYS A 117 10.03 -13.40 4.52
N MET A 118 11.30 -13.08 4.73
CA MET A 118 12.40 -14.06 4.86
C MET A 118 12.80 -14.25 6.31
#